data_AF-A0A453LAF9-F1
#
_entry.id   AF-A0A453LAF9-F1
#
_cell.length_a   1.000
_cell.length_b   1.000
_cell.length_c   1.000
_cell.angle_alpha   90.00
_cell.angle_beta   90.00
_cell.angle_gamma   90.00
#
_symmetry.space_group_name_H-M   'P 1'
#
loop_
_entity.id
_entity.type
_entity.pdbx_description
1 polymer ?
#
loop_
_entity_poly.entity_id
_entity_poly.type
_entity_poly.pdbx_seq_one_letter_code
_entity_poly.pdbx_strand_id
1 'polypeptide(L)'
;MAENPQLFGNGMPVPFHGEMFVLARDGVEFHVDKIPSAPGGHAKTKGTIYLSNIRMVFVAAKPVGNFFAFDMPLLYVHGEKFNQPIFHCNNISGFVEPVVPESQNRALYSTHTFKILFKEGGCGTFVPLFLNLITSVRRYNQFEAQPATVPRVDPMQAAQTPVDDMMRHAYVDP
;
A
#
# COMPACT_ATOMS: atom_id res chain seq x y z
N MET A 1 -3.26 4.95 9.09
CA MET A 1 -2.21 5.79 8.52
C MET A 1 -1.37 6.31 9.67
N ALA A 2 -0.15 6.72 9.40
CA ALA A 2 0.68 7.40 10.39
C ALA A 2 1.71 8.25 9.65
N GLU A 3 1.87 9.49 10.07
CA GLU A 3 3.09 10.23 9.75
C GLU A 3 4.23 9.63 10.55
N ASN A 4 5.40 9.52 9.92
CA ASN A 4 6.64 9.19 10.59
C ASN A 4 6.58 7.89 11.41
N PRO A 5 6.14 6.76 10.81
CA PRO A 5 6.17 5.46 11.48
C PRO A 5 7.58 5.08 11.94
N GLN A 6 7.67 4.15 12.89
CA GLN A 6 8.96 3.64 13.34
C GLN A 6 9.71 2.97 12.19
N LEU A 7 10.98 3.32 12.05
CA LEU A 7 11.91 2.75 11.10
C LEU A 7 13.08 2.11 11.86
N PHE A 8 13.65 1.05 11.31
CA PHE A 8 14.95 0.56 11.72
C PHE A 8 16.05 1.57 11.38
N GLY A 9 17.23 1.41 11.97
CA GLY A 9 18.38 2.30 11.72
C GLY A 9 18.84 2.36 10.26
N ASN A 10 18.45 1.38 9.43
CA ASN A 10 18.70 1.35 7.99
C ASN A 10 17.58 1.98 7.15
N GLY A 11 16.55 2.58 7.76
CA GLY A 11 15.42 3.22 7.07
C GLY A 11 14.30 2.27 6.63
N MET A 12 14.41 0.97 6.87
CA MET A 12 13.33 0.02 6.64
C MET A 12 12.19 0.24 7.65
N PRO A 13 10.90 0.23 7.25
CA PRO A 13 9.80 0.28 8.20
C PRO A 13 9.80 -0.92 9.15
N VAL A 14 9.53 -0.67 10.43
CA VAL A 14 9.38 -1.76 11.41
C VAL A 14 8.06 -2.49 11.15
N PRO A 15 8.08 -3.81 10.87
CA PRO A 15 6.87 -4.56 10.57
C PRO A 15 6.01 -4.78 11.82
N PHE A 16 4.69 -4.81 11.63
CA PHE A 16 3.75 -5.33 12.62
C PHE A 16 3.88 -6.86 12.76
N HIS A 17 3.31 -7.42 13.82
CA HIS A 17 3.27 -8.87 13.98
C HIS A 17 2.53 -9.54 12.81
N GLY A 18 3.19 -10.48 12.12
CA GLY A 18 2.64 -11.14 10.93
C GLY A 18 2.65 -10.29 9.65
N GLU A 19 3.21 -9.08 9.68
CA GLU A 19 3.43 -8.27 8.47
C GLU A 19 4.63 -8.77 7.68
N MET A 20 4.44 -8.92 6.37
CA MET A 20 5.48 -9.33 5.43
C MET A 20 5.63 -8.28 4.33
N PHE A 21 6.82 -7.68 4.23
CA PHE A 21 7.17 -6.80 3.10
C PHE A 21 7.45 -7.63 1.85
N VAL A 22 6.69 -7.38 0.79
CA VAL A 22 6.75 -8.14 -0.47
C VAL A 22 7.55 -7.41 -1.55
N LEU A 23 7.64 -6.08 -1.47
CA LEU A 23 8.34 -5.26 -2.46
C LEU A 23 8.84 -3.96 -1.85
N ALA A 24 10.04 -3.56 -2.22
CA ALA A 24 10.55 -2.21 -2.04
C ALA A 24 10.83 -1.62 -3.43
N ARG A 25 10.46 -0.37 -3.64
CA ARG A 25 10.75 0.36 -4.87
C ARG A 25 11.38 1.70 -4.54
N ASP A 26 12.67 1.81 -4.83
CA ASP A 26 13.40 3.07 -4.71
C ASP A 26 13.13 4.01 -5.89
N GLY A 27 13.54 5.28 -5.77
CA GLY A 27 13.50 6.25 -6.87
C GLY A 27 12.09 6.76 -7.21
N VAL A 28 11.10 6.55 -6.34
CA VAL A 28 9.75 7.09 -6.54
C VAL A 28 9.68 8.53 -6.05
N GLU A 29 8.89 9.36 -6.73
CA GLU A 29 8.50 10.67 -6.20
C GLU A 29 7.11 10.53 -5.56
N PHE A 30 7.00 10.97 -4.32
CA PHE A 30 5.80 10.84 -3.51
C PHE A 30 5.24 12.21 -3.16
N HIS A 31 3.95 12.40 -3.43
CA HIS A 31 3.19 13.58 -3.05
C HIS A 31 2.10 13.17 -2.09
N VAL A 32 1.92 13.91 -1.01
CA VAL A 32 0.81 13.76 -0.08
C VAL A 32 0.42 15.13 0.50
N ASP A 33 -0.88 15.35 0.69
CA ASP A 33 -1.44 16.56 1.26
C ASP A 33 -1.79 16.43 2.76
N LYS A 34 -2.08 17.57 3.38
CA LYS A 34 -2.54 17.69 4.76
C LYS A 34 -1.57 17.06 5.76
N ILE A 35 -0.27 17.29 5.53
CA ILE A 35 0.83 16.83 6.38
C ILE A 35 1.29 17.99 7.28
N PRO A 36 0.93 18.05 8.57
CA PRO A 36 1.32 19.14 9.45
C PRO A 36 2.83 19.21 9.68
N SER A 37 3.53 18.08 9.56
CA SER A 37 4.99 18.01 9.71
C SER A 37 5.78 18.55 8.50
N ALA A 38 5.10 18.82 7.37
CA ALA A 38 5.71 19.34 6.15
C ALA A 38 5.43 20.85 5.98
N PRO A 39 6.39 21.65 5.51
CA PRO A 39 6.18 23.06 5.19
C PRO A 39 5.02 23.24 4.21
N GLY A 40 4.06 24.10 4.56
CA GLY A 40 2.89 24.37 3.73
C GLY A 40 1.84 23.26 3.70
N GLY A 41 1.94 22.23 4.56
CA GLY A 41 0.93 21.17 4.65
C GLY A 41 1.01 20.13 3.54
N HIS A 42 2.04 20.17 2.69
CA HIS A 42 2.20 19.26 1.55
C HIS A 42 3.62 18.69 1.54
N ALA A 43 3.74 17.36 1.47
CA ALA A 43 5.03 16.71 1.27
C ALA A 43 5.16 16.31 -0.20
N LYS A 44 6.23 16.78 -0.86
CA LYS A 44 6.64 16.39 -2.21
C LYS A 44 8.12 16.06 -2.18
N THR A 45 8.47 14.78 -2.22
CA THR A 45 9.87 14.34 -2.09
C THR A 45 10.12 13.01 -2.79
N LYS A 46 11.40 12.67 -2.96
CA LYS A 46 11.83 11.38 -3.49
C LYS A 46 12.17 10.42 -2.37
N GLY A 47 12.01 9.12 -2.61
CA GLY A 47 12.38 8.10 -1.65
C GLY A 47 11.99 6.70 -2.10
N THR A 48 11.85 5.82 -1.12
CA THR A 48 11.50 4.42 -1.31
C THR A 48 10.07 4.17 -0.86
N ILE A 49 9.28 3.48 -1.67
CA ILE A 49 7.98 2.95 -1.28
C ILE A 49 8.10 1.46 -0.97
N TYR A 50 7.69 1.08 0.23
CA TYR A 50 7.60 -0.30 0.69
C TYR A 50 6.15 -0.76 0.59
N LEU A 51 5.93 -1.98 0.11
CA LEU A 51 4.63 -2.61 0.03
C LEU A 51 4.67 -3.91 0.83
N SER A 52 3.77 -4.03 1.79
CA SER A 52 3.54 -5.25 2.57
C SER A 52 2.18 -5.85 2.24
N ASN A 53 1.88 -6.99 2.87
CA ASN A 53 0.56 -7.63 2.81
C ASN A 53 -0.57 -6.78 3.42
N ILE A 54 -0.28 -5.72 4.19
CA ILE A 54 -1.31 -4.93 4.90
C ILE A 54 -1.21 -3.41 4.68
N ARG A 55 -0.06 -2.86 4.29
CA ARG A 55 0.13 -1.41 4.08
C ARG A 55 1.17 -1.10 3.01
N MET A 56 1.16 0.16 2.56
CA MET A 56 2.30 0.79 1.92
C MET A 56 2.96 1.74 2.91
N VAL A 57 4.29 1.86 2.86
CA VAL A 57 5.03 2.86 3.64
C VAL A 57 6.00 3.60 2.72
N PHE A 58 5.84 4.91 2.60
CA PHE A 58 6.81 5.75 1.92
C PHE A 58 7.86 6.22 2.93
N VAL A 59 9.14 6.13 2.56
CA VAL A 59 10.27 6.65 3.34
C VAL A 59 11.04 7.63 2.46
N ALA A 60 11.14 8.88 2.91
CA ALA A 60 11.82 9.92 2.17
C ALA A 60 13.34 9.71 2.19
N ALA A 61 14.00 9.84 1.05
CA ALA A 61 15.47 9.81 0.97
C ALA A 61 16.09 11.00 1.71
N LYS A 62 15.37 12.13 1.72
CA LYS A 62 15.69 13.32 2.53
C LYS A 62 14.40 13.84 3.16
N PRO A 63 14.36 14.08 4.48
CA PRO A 63 13.21 14.65 5.15
C PRO A 63 12.80 16.01 4.57
N VAL A 64 11.51 16.33 4.62
CA VAL A 64 10.94 17.63 4.25
C VAL A 64 10.35 18.27 5.50
N GLY A 65 11.08 19.21 6.11
CA GLY A 65 10.76 19.65 7.47
C GLY A 65 10.88 18.46 8.44
N ASN A 66 9.82 18.17 9.18
CA ASN A 66 9.77 17.04 10.09
C ASN A 66 9.18 15.78 9.45
N PHE A 67 8.74 15.84 8.19
CA PHE A 67 8.23 14.69 7.46
C PHE A 67 9.37 13.82 6.94
N PHE A 68 9.43 12.55 7.34
CA PHE A 68 10.41 11.58 6.85
C PHE A 68 9.79 10.28 6.35
N ALA A 69 8.57 9.93 6.75
CA ALA A 69 7.88 8.75 6.24
C ALA A 69 6.36 8.89 6.35
N PHE A 70 5.63 8.10 5.56
CA PHE A 70 4.17 8.07 5.55
C PHE A 70 3.63 6.66 5.39
N ASP A 71 2.81 6.22 6.34
CA ASP A 71 2.16 4.92 6.38
C ASP A 71 0.72 4.99 5.83
N MET A 72 0.42 4.11 4.88
CA MET A 72 -0.87 3.98 4.22
C MET A 72 -1.39 2.53 4.30
N PRO A 73 -2.27 2.19 5.26
CA PRO A 73 -2.82 0.85 5.35
C PRO A 73 -3.75 0.58 4.17
N LEU A 74 -3.58 -0.56 3.50
CA LEU A 74 -4.26 -0.89 2.25
C LEU A 74 -5.79 -0.89 2.40
N LEU A 75 -6.30 -1.28 3.58
CA LEU A 75 -7.73 -1.29 3.87
C LEU A 75 -8.38 0.09 3.77
N TYR A 76 -7.62 1.15 4.06
CA TYR A 76 -8.10 2.54 4.11
C TYR A 76 -7.73 3.35 2.86
N VAL A 77 -6.90 2.78 1.99
CA VAL A 77 -6.63 3.35 0.66
C VAL A 77 -7.85 3.10 -0.23
N HIS A 78 -8.24 4.07 -1.07
CA HIS A 78 -9.35 3.97 -2.02
C HIS A 78 -9.21 4.95 -3.19
N GLY A 79 -10.02 4.76 -4.24
CA GLY A 79 -10.00 5.61 -5.43
C GLY A 79 -8.70 5.51 -6.20
N GLU A 80 -8.09 4.32 -6.23
CA GLU A 80 -6.82 4.09 -6.92
C GLU A 80 -6.96 4.36 -8.42
N LYS A 81 -6.09 5.22 -8.95
CA LYS A 81 -6.03 5.53 -10.37
C LYS A 81 -4.61 5.38 -10.89
N PHE A 82 -4.42 4.50 -11.86
CA PHE A 82 -3.17 4.35 -12.59
C PHE A 82 -3.20 5.17 -13.87
N ASN A 83 -2.18 6.00 -14.09
CA ASN A 83 -2.04 6.83 -15.28
C ASN A 83 -0.76 6.47 -16.03
N GLN A 84 -0.90 6.13 -17.33
CA GLN A 84 0.20 5.81 -18.25
C GLN A 84 0.32 6.85 -19.37
N PRO A 85 0.85 8.05 -19.08
CA PRO A 85 1.02 9.08 -20.08
C PRO A 85 2.09 8.69 -21.10
N ILE A 86 1.88 9.04 -22.38
CA ILE A 86 2.85 8.81 -23.46
C ILE A 86 4.15 9.62 -23.24
N PHE A 87 4.04 10.84 -22.70
CA PHE A 87 5.15 11.80 -22.57
C PHE A 87 5.57 12.14 -21.12
N HIS A 88 5.25 11.31 -20.13
CA HIS A 88 5.63 11.54 -18.73
C HIS A 88 5.89 10.21 -18.01
N CYS A 89 6.21 10.25 -16.73
CA CYS A 89 6.32 9.04 -15.92
C CYS A 89 4.95 8.47 -15.50
N ASN A 90 4.89 7.14 -15.44
CA ASN A 90 3.74 6.42 -14.90
C ASN A 90 3.51 6.81 -13.45
N ASN A 91 2.26 6.89 -13.03
CA ASN A 91 1.91 7.25 -11.66
C ASN A 91 0.65 6.56 -11.18
N ILE A 92 0.59 6.32 -9.86
CA ILE A 92 -0.62 5.93 -9.14
C ILE A 92 -1.03 7.11 -8.27
N SER A 93 -2.31 7.42 -8.22
CA SER A 93 -2.90 8.34 -7.25
C SER A 93 -4.06 7.68 -6.52
N GLY A 94 -4.39 8.18 -5.34
CA GLY A 94 -5.56 7.74 -4.61
C GLY A 94 -5.77 8.56 -3.35
N PHE A 95 -6.67 8.05 -2.52
CA PHE A 95 -7.02 8.62 -1.24
C PHE A 95 -6.68 7.63 -0.13
N VAL A 96 -6.32 8.12 1.05
CA VAL A 96 -6.19 7.28 2.25
C VAL A 96 -6.94 7.91 3.40
N GLU A 97 -7.83 7.10 3.99
CA GLU A 97 -8.56 7.49 5.18
C GLU A 97 -7.68 7.40 6.42
N PRO A 98 -7.85 8.34 7.36
CA PRO A 98 -7.19 8.29 8.64
C PRO A 98 -7.74 7.12 9.48
N VAL A 99 -6.84 6.43 10.21
CA VAL A 99 -7.23 5.41 11.19
C VAL A 99 -7.57 6.15 12.47
N VAL A 100 -8.86 6.27 12.74
CA VAL A 100 -9.38 7.01 13.89
C VAL A 100 -9.72 6.03 15.01
N PRO A 101 -9.20 6.20 16.23
CA PRO A 101 -9.61 5.39 17.38
C PRO A 101 -11.12 5.52 17.63
N GLU A 102 -11.77 4.45 18.10
CA GLU A 102 -13.23 4.45 18.37
C GLU A 102 -13.69 5.55 19.33
N SER A 103 -12.79 6.00 20.22
CA SER A 103 -13.05 7.07 21.18
C SER A 103 -13.09 8.47 20.56
N GLN A 104 -12.78 8.62 19.28
CA GLN A 104 -12.62 9.92 18.62
C GLN A 104 -13.58 10.11 17.44
N ASN A 105 -14.00 11.36 17.24
CA ASN A 105 -14.90 11.70 16.15
C ASN A 105 -14.15 11.73 14.81
N ARG A 106 -14.56 10.86 13.87
CA ARG A 106 -14.00 10.78 12.52
C ARG A 106 -14.08 12.10 11.73
N ALA A 107 -15.06 12.96 12.01
CA ALA A 107 -15.22 14.25 11.34
C ALA A 107 -14.06 15.23 11.62
N LEU A 108 -13.25 14.98 12.65
CA LEU A 108 -12.06 15.78 12.97
C LEU A 108 -10.88 15.46 12.05
N TYR A 109 -10.98 14.39 11.28
CA TYR A 109 -9.89 13.89 10.45
C TYR A 109 -10.23 14.00 8.97
N SER A 110 -9.26 14.45 8.19
CA SER A 110 -9.42 14.63 6.75
C SER A 110 -8.75 13.51 5.98
N THR A 111 -9.40 13.03 4.93
CA THR A 111 -8.82 12.14 3.93
C THR A 111 -7.59 12.78 3.28
N HIS A 112 -6.51 12.02 3.16
CA HIS A 112 -5.31 12.48 2.43
C HIS A 112 -5.37 12.06 0.96
N THR A 113 -4.92 12.93 0.08
CA THR A 113 -4.66 12.62 -1.33
C THR A 113 -3.19 12.28 -1.48
N PHE A 114 -2.89 11.14 -2.10
CA PHE A 114 -1.50 10.76 -2.39
C PHE A 114 -1.27 10.53 -3.89
N LYS A 115 -0.01 10.68 -4.29
CA LYS A 115 0.47 10.35 -5.64
C LYS A 115 1.87 9.77 -5.59
N ILE A 116 2.07 8.64 -6.27
CA ILE A 116 3.36 7.97 -6.43
C ILE A 116 3.73 8.04 -7.91
N LEU A 117 4.85 8.67 -8.24
CA LEU A 117 5.37 8.77 -9.60
C LEU A 117 6.60 7.88 -9.74
N PHE A 118 6.57 6.99 -10.72
CA PHE A 118 7.64 6.03 -11.01
C PHE A 118 8.61 6.61 -12.02
N LYS A 119 9.53 7.47 -11.56
CA LYS A 119 10.50 8.16 -12.43
C LYS A 119 11.61 7.24 -12.95
N GLU A 120 11.92 6.20 -12.20
CA GLU A 120 13.02 5.27 -12.48
C GLU A 120 12.51 3.88 -12.91
N GLY A 121 11.25 3.79 -13.36
CA GLY A 121 10.61 2.54 -13.75
C GLY A 121 10.05 1.74 -12.57
N GLY A 122 9.92 0.42 -12.73
CA GLY A 122 9.41 -0.49 -11.70
C GLY A 122 7.89 -0.50 -11.49
N CYS A 123 7.14 0.38 -12.17
CA CYS A 123 5.68 0.41 -12.09
C CYS A 123 5.03 -0.89 -12.60
N GLY A 124 5.63 -1.56 -13.59
CA GLY A 124 5.10 -2.81 -14.15
C GLY A 124 5.03 -3.97 -13.16
N THR A 125 5.90 -3.96 -12.15
CA THR A 125 5.86 -4.93 -11.04
C THR A 125 5.02 -4.40 -9.87
N PHE A 126 5.19 -3.11 -9.54
CA PHE A 126 4.52 -2.52 -8.38
C PHE A 126 3.01 -2.46 -8.55
N VAL A 127 2.52 -1.97 -9.69
CA VAL A 127 1.09 -1.67 -9.90
C VAL A 127 0.24 -2.96 -9.81
N PRO A 128 0.55 -4.06 -10.52
CA PRO A 128 -0.26 -5.28 -10.41
C PRO A 128 -0.24 -5.86 -9.00
N LEU A 129 0.92 -5.85 -8.34
CA LEU A 129 1.05 -6.38 -6.97
C LEU A 129 0.24 -5.57 -5.97
N PHE A 130 0.32 -4.24 -6.04
CA PHE A 130 -0.47 -3.32 -5.21
C PHE A 130 -1.98 -3.51 -5.41
N LEU A 131 -2.45 -3.54 -6.66
CA LEU A 131 -3.87 -3.70 -6.97
C LEU A 131 -4.43 -5.06 -6.55
N ASN A 132 -3.64 -6.12 -6.65
CA ASN A 132 -4.01 -7.44 -6.17
C ASN A 132 -4.10 -7.48 -4.64
N LEU A 133 -3.11 -6.93 -3.95
CA LEU A 133 -3.09 -6.90 -2.48
C LEU A 133 -4.24 -6.08 -1.91
N ILE A 134 -4.51 -4.89 -2.45
CA ILE A 134 -5.61 -4.06 -1.93
C ILE A 134 -6.97 -4.73 -2.13
N THR A 135 -7.15 -5.43 -3.25
CA THR A 135 -8.35 -6.23 -3.52
C THR A 135 -8.46 -7.40 -2.54
N SER A 136 -7.35 -8.09 -2.27
CA SER A 136 -7.31 -9.21 -1.30
C SER A 136 -7.66 -8.75 0.12
N VAL A 137 -7.05 -7.66 0.59
CA VAL A 137 -7.30 -7.09 1.94
C VAL A 137 -8.77 -6.67 2.08
N ARG A 138 -9.35 -6.04 1.06
CA ARG A 138 -10.77 -5.66 1.09
C ARG A 138 -11.71 -6.86 1.12
N ARG A 139 -11.43 -7.89 0.32
CA ARG A 139 -12.23 -9.14 0.32
C ARG A 139 -12.17 -9.85 1.66
N TYR A 140 -10.98 -9.96 2.24
CA TYR A 140 -10.80 -10.54 3.56
C TYR A 140 -11.59 -9.77 4.62
N ASN A 141 -11.51 -8.44 4.62
CA ASN A 141 -12.26 -7.62 5.57
C ASN A 141 -13.78 -7.73 5.40
N GLN A 142 -14.28 -7.85 4.16
CA GLN A 142 -15.70 -8.10 3.89
C GLN A 142 -16.15 -9.48 4.36
N PHE A 143 -15.29 -10.48 4.26
CA PHE A 143 -15.56 -11.83 4.73
C PHE A 143 -15.57 -11.90 6.27
N GLU A 144 -14.62 -11.25 6.94
CA GLU A 144 -14.60 -11.14 8.40
C GLU A 144 -15.79 -10.35 8.96
N ALA A 145 -16.28 -9.35 8.21
CA ALA A 145 -17.47 -8.57 8.57
C ALA A 145 -18.80 -9.32 8.36
N GLN A 146 -18.81 -10.51 7.75
CA GLN A 146 -20.03 -11.29 7.57
C GLN A 146 -20.45 -11.97 8.87
N PRO A 147 -21.77 -12.00 9.19
CA PRO A 147 -22.28 -12.71 10.35
C PRO A 147 -22.00 -14.21 10.24
N ALA A 148 -21.73 -14.86 11.39
CA ALA A 148 -21.26 -16.25 11.51
C ALA A 148 -22.21 -17.35 10.96
N THR A 149 -23.33 -16.98 10.34
CA THR A 149 -24.32 -17.89 9.76
C THR A 149 -23.97 -18.37 8.35
N VAL A 150 -22.93 -17.81 7.72
CA VAL A 150 -22.45 -18.22 6.39
C VAL A 150 -21.24 -19.16 6.53
N PRO A 151 -21.21 -20.33 5.88
CA PRO A 151 -20.05 -21.23 5.90
C PRO A 151 -18.78 -20.48 5.45
N ARG A 152 -17.80 -20.39 6.35
CA ARG A 152 -16.54 -19.69 6.12
C ARG A 152 -15.63 -20.52 5.19
N VAL A 153 -15.45 -20.07 3.95
CA VAL A 153 -14.43 -20.58 3.02
C VAL A 153 -13.28 -19.56 2.97
N ASP A 154 -12.06 -19.96 3.32
CA ASP A 154 -10.90 -19.07 3.37
C ASP A 154 -10.55 -18.51 1.97
N PRO A 155 -10.67 -17.19 1.73
CA PRO A 155 -10.36 -16.58 0.43
C PRO A 155 -8.89 -16.74 0.04
N MET A 156 -7.97 -16.95 0.99
CA MET A 156 -6.55 -17.17 0.69
C MET A 156 -6.30 -18.55 0.08
N GLN A 157 -7.12 -19.56 0.40
CA GLN A 157 -7.08 -20.85 -0.29
C GLN A 157 -7.56 -20.72 -1.74
N ALA A 158 -8.58 -19.89 -2.01
CA ALA A 158 -9.10 -19.67 -3.36
C ALA A 158 -8.16 -18.85 -4.26
N ALA A 159 -7.18 -18.14 -3.69
CA ALA A 159 -6.17 -17.38 -4.43
C ALA A 159 -4.90 -18.19 -4.76
N GLN A 160 -4.84 -19.47 -4.37
CA GLN A 160 -3.80 -20.37 -4.86
C GLN A 160 -3.91 -20.42 -6.39
N THR A 161 -2.93 -19.84 -7.07
CA THR A 161 -2.81 -19.99 -8.52
C THR A 161 -2.60 -21.47 -8.81
N PRO A 162 -3.21 -22.03 -9.87
CA PRO A 162 -3.22 -23.47 -10.17
C PRO A 162 -1.85 -24.00 -10.65
N VAL A 163 -0.76 -23.37 -10.22
CA VAL A 163 0.61 -23.71 -10.60
C VAL A 163 0.95 -25.13 -10.14
N ASP A 164 0.44 -25.54 -8.98
CA ASP A 164 0.65 -26.90 -8.47
C ASP A 164 -0.10 -27.98 -9.28
N ASP A 165 -1.30 -27.67 -9.79
CA ASP A 165 -2.04 -28.57 -10.69
C ASP A 165 -1.44 -28.60 -12.11
N MET A 166 -0.97 -27.45 -12.61
CA MET A 166 -0.28 -27.36 -13.90
C MET A 166 1.07 -28.10 -13.90
N MET A 167 1.84 -28.04 -12.81
CA MET A 167 3.11 -28.78 -12.69
C MET A 167 2.87 -30.30 -12.57
N ARG A 168 1.80 -30.73 -11.89
CA ARG A 168 1.48 -32.16 -11.77
C ARG A 168 1.06 -32.82 -13.07
N HIS A 169 0.47 -32.06 -14.01
CA HIS A 169 0.09 -32.58 -15.32
C HIS A 169 1.18 -32.44 -16.39
N ALA A 170 2.20 -31.60 -16.17
CA ALA A 170 3.30 -31.43 -17.12
C ALA A 170 4.38 -32.53 -17.04
N TYR A 171 4.42 -33.32 -15.96
CA TYR A 171 5.41 -34.40 -15.75
C TYR A 171 4.85 -35.82 -15.97
N VAL A 172 3.62 -35.94 -16.45
CA VAL A 172 3.03 -37.24 -16.82
C VAL A 172 2.90 -37.28 -18.34
N ASP A 173 4.00 -37.65 -19.00
CA ASP A 173 3.94 -38.13 -20.39
C ASP A 173 3.74 -39.66 -20.37
N PRO A 174 3.01 -40.25 -21.34
CA PRO A 174 2.47 -41.62 -21.30
C PRO A 174 3.50 -42.75 -21.47
#